data_AF-A0A3P8WCU8-F1
#
_entry.id   AF-A0A3P8WCU8-F1
#
_cell.length_a   1.000
_cell.length_b   1.000
_cell.length_c   1.000
_cell.angle_alpha   90.00
_cell.angle_beta   90.00
_cell.angle_gamma   90.00
#
_symmetry.space_group_name_H-M   'P 1'
#
loop_
_entity.id
_entity.type
_entity.pdbx_description
1 polymer ?
#
loop_
_entity_poly.entity_id
_entity_poly.type
_entity_poly.pdbx_seq_one_letter_code
_entity_poly.pdbx_strand_id
1 'polypeptide(L)'
;LNGFVAAIVQISDMPHLVCWLKPHCKDDTDETWHAVGSSWRNSACMDCTCSGCCSNHCALIYSIPRSFPSDCEKVFDQNACEYRVLKKNDPSVECPIYESPHEYFTASFISHSTKD
;
A
#
# COMPACT_ATOMS: atom_id res chain seq x y z
N LEU A 1 -54.00 -18.36 -7.97
CA LEU A 1 -53.64 -17.02 -7.46
C LEU A 1 -52.13 -16.95 -7.29
N ASN A 2 -51.53 -16.07 -8.09
CA ASN A 2 -50.21 -15.44 -8.05
C ASN A 2 -49.37 -15.65 -6.77
N GLY A 3 -48.13 -16.09 -6.95
CA GLY A 3 -47.14 -16.12 -5.87
C GLY A 3 -45.69 -16.29 -6.33
N PHE A 4 -45.35 -15.97 -7.58
CA PHE A 4 -43.95 -15.81 -7.97
C PHE A 4 -43.56 -14.36 -7.70
N VAL A 5 -43.08 -14.09 -6.49
CA VAL A 5 -42.30 -12.88 -6.26
C VAL A 5 -41.04 -13.04 -7.09
N ALA A 6 -41.03 -12.44 -8.29
CA ALA A 6 -39.80 -12.30 -9.05
C ALA A 6 -38.86 -11.45 -8.20
N ALA A 7 -37.81 -12.07 -7.65
CA ALA A 7 -36.76 -11.34 -6.97
C ALA A 7 -36.12 -10.41 -8.01
N ILE A 8 -36.35 -9.11 -7.86
CA ILE A 8 -35.62 -8.09 -8.60
C ILE A 8 -34.21 -8.13 -8.02
N VAL A 9 -33.29 -8.86 -8.67
CA VAL A 9 -31.87 -8.78 -8.34
C VAL A 9 -31.45 -7.35 -8.64
N GLN A 10 -31.18 -6.56 -7.59
CA GLN A 10 -30.67 -5.21 -7.78
C GLN A 10 -29.24 -5.35 -8.31
N ILE A 11 -28.81 -4.49 -9.23
CA ILE A 11 -27.45 -4.56 -9.82
C ILE A 11 -26.36 -4.43 -8.73
N SER A 12 -26.72 -3.85 -7.58
CA SER A 12 -25.90 -3.79 -6.35
C SER A 12 -25.54 -5.14 -5.76
N ASP A 13 -26.32 -6.19 -6.05
CA ASP A 13 -26.13 -7.53 -5.49
C ASP A 13 -25.10 -8.37 -6.27
N MET A 14 -24.57 -7.82 -7.38
CA MET A 14 -23.56 -8.47 -8.20
C MET A 14 -22.20 -7.74 -8.05
N PRO A 15 -21.33 -8.17 -7.10
CA PRO A 15 -20.11 -7.44 -6.75
C PRO A 15 -19.16 -7.21 -7.93
N HIS A 16 -19.16 -8.10 -8.92
CA HIS A 16 -18.37 -7.94 -10.14
C HIS A 16 -18.85 -6.81 -11.07
N LEU A 17 -20.16 -6.53 -11.16
CA LEU A 17 -20.67 -5.40 -11.94
C LEU A 17 -20.41 -4.06 -11.26
N VAL A 18 -20.43 -4.04 -9.93
CA VAL A 18 -20.13 -2.83 -9.14
C VAL A 18 -18.68 -2.38 -9.38
N CYS A 19 -17.73 -3.30 -9.50
CA CYS A 19 -16.33 -2.94 -9.75
C CYS A 19 -16.10 -2.38 -11.19
N TRP A 20 -16.96 -2.69 -12.19
CA TRP A 20 -16.90 -2.10 -13.54
C TRP A 20 -17.32 -0.63 -13.60
N LEU A 21 -18.23 -0.21 -12.71
CA LEU A 21 -18.76 1.16 -12.66
C LEU A 21 -17.83 2.13 -11.91
N LYS A 22 -16.77 1.63 -11.27
CA LYS A 22 -15.77 2.44 -10.57
C LYS A 22 -14.43 2.39 -11.32
N PRO A 23 -14.17 3.36 -12.23
CA PRO A 23 -12.95 3.40 -13.01
C PRO A 23 -11.73 3.92 -12.23
N HIS A 24 -11.85 4.10 -10.90
CA HIS A 24 -10.77 4.62 -10.06
C HIS A 24 -10.68 3.86 -8.73
N CYS A 25 -9.47 3.77 -8.18
CA CYS A 25 -9.17 3.38 -6.81
C CYS A 25 -8.85 4.63 -5.99
N LYS A 26 -9.19 4.62 -4.70
CA LYS A 26 -8.69 5.62 -3.74
C LYS A 26 -7.38 5.08 -3.14
N ASP A 27 -6.35 5.92 -3.10
CA ASP A 27 -5.21 5.73 -2.20
C ASP A 27 -5.61 6.26 -0.82
N ASP A 28 -5.68 5.39 0.17
CA ASP A 28 -6.05 5.78 1.54
C ASP A 28 -4.92 6.52 2.27
N THR A 29 -3.70 6.51 1.74
CA THR A 29 -2.54 7.22 2.30
C THR A 29 -2.57 8.70 1.95
N ASP A 30 -2.72 9.00 0.65
CA ASP A 30 -2.65 10.36 0.12
C ASP A 30 -4.04 10.95 -0.15
N GLU A 31 -5.09 10.16 0.04
CA GLU A 31 -6.48 10.47 -0.27
C GLU A 31 -6.76 10.84 -1.74
N THR A 32 -5.89 10.39 -2.64
CA THR A 32 -5.96 10.66 -4.08
C THR A 32 -6.70 9.55 -4.84
N TRP A 33 -7.32 9.90 -5.96
CA TRP A 33 -8.02 8.96 -6.84
C TRP A 33 -7.18 8.64 -8.07
N HIS A 34 -7.03 7.36 -8.38
CA HIS A 34 -6.17 6.85 -9.45
C HIS A 34 -6.97 5.96 -10.39
N ALA A 35 -6.79 6.11 -11.70
CA ALA A 35 -7.53 5.34 -12.69
C ALA A 35 -7.17 3.84 -12.63
N VAL A 36 -8.12 2.97 -12.97
CA VAL A 36 -7.85 1.54 -13.15
C VAL A 36 -6.81 1.34 -14.25
N GLY A 37 -5.82 0.49 -13.98
CA GLY A 37 -4.65 0.25 -14.81
C GLY A 37 -3.47 1.19 -14.53
N SER A 38 -3.62 2.18 -13.65
CA SER A 38 -2.52 3.06 -13.26
C SER A 38 -1.70 2.51 -12.10
N SER A 39 -0.45 2.96 -12.04
CA SER A 39 0.48 2.72 -10.93
C SER A 39 1.11 4.05 -10.50
N TRP A 40 1.36 4.19 -9.21
CA TRP A 40 1.93 5.42 -8.63
C TRP A 40 2.73 5.12 -7.37
N ARG A 41 3.60 6.07 -6.99
CA ARG A 41 4.28 6.13 -5.70
C ARG A 41 3.55 7.13 -4.81
N ASN A 42 3.20 6.74 -3.59
CA ASN A 42 2.52 7.63 -2.66
C ASN A 42 3.46 8.22 -1.59
N SER A 43 2.94 9.10 -0.74
CA SER A 43 3.72 9.80 0.28
C SER A 43 4.30 8.90 1.37
N ALA A 44 3.76 7.69 1.57
CA ALA A 44 4.33 6.69 2.48
C ALA A 44 5.35 5.76 1.80
N CYS A 45 5.86 6.14 0.63
CA CYS A 45 6.84 5.37 -0.11
C CYS A 45 6.35 3.96 -0.52
N MET A 46 5.06 3.85 -0.84
CA MET A 46 4.49 2.63 -1.39
C MET A 46 4.33 2.72 -2.91
N ASP A 47 4.74 1.67 -3.61
CA ASP A 47 4.35 1.46 -5.01
C ASP A 47 2.97 0.81 -5.04
N CYS A 48 2.02 1.56 -5.59
CA CYS A 48 0.63 1.21 -5.67
C CYS A 48 0.23 0.92 -7.12
N THR A 49 -0.70 -0.01 -7.30
CA THR A 49 -1.34 -0.29 -8.58
C THR A 49 -2.84 -0.48 -8.38
N CYS A 50 -3.63 0.20 -9.20
CA CYS A 50 -5.08 0.08 -9.21
C CYS A 50 -5.49 -0.94 -10.28
N SER A 51 -5.69 -2.19 -9.90
CA SER A 51 -6.12 -3.26 -10.82
C SER A 51 -7.64 -3.33 -10.99
N GLY A 52 -8.40 -2.61 -10.16
CA GLY A 52 -9.85 -2.50 -10.18
C GLY A 52 -10.39 -1.93 -8.88
N CYS A 53 -11.67 -1.53 -8.86
CA CYS A 53 -12.36 -0.97 -7.68
C CYS A 53 -12.13 -1.74 -6.36
N CYS A 54 -11.89 -3.04 -6.47
CA CYS A 54 -11.87 -4.00 -5.38
C CYS A 54 -10.49 -4.69 -5.26
N SER A 55 -9.52 -4.26 -6.08
CA SER A 55 -8.19 -4.84 -6.18
C SER A 55 -7.19 -3.70 -6.43
N ASN A 56 -6.88 -2.97 -5.37
CA ASN A 56 -5.70 -2.11 -5.29
C ASN A 56 -4.62 -2.86 -4.50
N HIS A 57 -3.38 -2.72 -4.92
CA HIS A 57 -2.24 -3.31 -4.24
C HIS A 57 -1.17 -2.26 -4.05
N CYS A 58 -0.75 -2.07 -2.81
CA CYS A 58 0.35 -1.19 -2.43
C CYS A 58 1.40 -2.01 -1.68
N ALA A 59 2.68 -1.79 -2.01
CA ALA A 59 3.80 -2.42 -1.32
C ALA A 59 4.81 -1.35 -0.92
N LEU A 60 5.33 -1.47 0.31
CA LEU A 60 6.47 -0.67 0.73
C LEU A 60 7.68 -1.05 -0.12
N ILE A 61 8.44 -0.04 -0.54
CA ILE A 61 9.58 -0.24 -1.44
C ILE A 61 10.93 -0.20 -0.73
N TYR A 62 10.92 0.07 0.58
CA TYR A 62 12.11 0.16 1.41
C TYR A 62 12.20 -0.99 2.40
N SER A 63 13.43 -1.35 2.74
CA SER A 63 13.74 -2.31 3.80
C SER A 63 14.19 -1.57 5.06
N ILE A 64 13.88 -2.13 6.23
CA ILE A 64 14.26 -1.55 7.52
C ILE A 64 15.53 -2.25 8.03
N PRO A 65 16.68 -1.56 8.13
CA PRO A 65 17.89 -2.14 8.70
C PRO A 65 17.64 -2.64 10.13
N ARG A 66 18.00 -3.91 10.36
CA ARG A 66 17.90 -4.58 11.67
C ARG A 66 19.23 -4.66 12.39
N SER A 67 20.33 -4.86 11.65
CA SER A 67 21.66 -5.02 12.22
C SER A 67 22.66 -4.07 11.54
N PHE A 68 23.35 -3.29 12.36
CA PHE A 68 24.37 -2.30 11.98
C PHE A 68 25.19 -1.94 13.24
N PRO A 69 26.35 -1.26 13.11
CA PRO A 69 27.18 -0.89 14.26
C PRO A 69 26.42 -0.05 15.31
N SER A 70 26.72 -0.27 16.59
CA SER A 70 26.02 0.38 17.72
C SER A 70 26.27 1.89 17.82
N ASP A 71 27.35 2.38 17.22
CA ASP A 71 27.68 3.81 17.12
C ASP A 71 27.04 4.51 15.90
N CYS A 72 26.15 3.80 15.21
CA CYS A 72 25.35 4.32 14.12
C CYS A 72 23.86 4.33 14.46
N GLU A 73 23.09 5.09 13.69
CA GLU A 73 21.64 5.15 13.75
C GLU A 73 21.05 5.09 12.35
N LYS A 74 19.84 4.52 12.24
CA LYS A 74 19.10 4.52 10.97
C LYS A 74 18.23 5.78 10.87
N VAL A 75 18.32 6.46 9.75
CA VAL A 75 17.58 7.67 9.40
C VAL A 75 16.79 7.38 8.14
N PHE A 76 15.50 7.72 8.13
CA PHE A 76 14.68 7.55 6.93
C PHE A 76 14.87 8.74 5.99
N ASP A 77 15.29 8.47 4.76
CA ASP A 77 15.32 9.44 3.68
C ASP A 77 14.01 9.35 2.90
N GLN A 78 13.12 10.30 3.16
CA GLN A 78 11.80 10.36 2.53
C GLN A 78 11.87 10.60 1.02
N ASN A 79 12.90 11.29 0.52
CA ASN A 79 13.02 11.62 -0.89
C ASN A 79 13.52 10.41 -1.68
N ALA A 80 14.48 9.68 -1.10
CA ALA A 80 15.00 8.44 -1.68
C ALA A 80 14.11 7.24 -1.36
N CYS A 81 13.17 7.36 -0.41
CA CYS A 81 12.34 6.28 0.11
C CYS A 81 13.20 5.09 0.57
N GLU A 82 14.15 5.34 1.46
CA GLU A 82 15.04 4.30 2.01
C GLU A 82 15.53 4.65 3.42
N TYR A 83 16.00 3.66 4.16
CA TYR A 83 16.73 3.90 5.41
C TYR A 83 18.23 3.95 5.12
N ARG A 84 18.84 5.08 5.49
CA ARG A 84 20.29 5.24 5.54
C ARG A 84 20.76 4.98 6.96
N VAL A 85 21.94 4.39 7.12
CA VAL A 85 22.54 4.19 8.45
C VAL A 85 23.77 5.07 8.54
N LEU A 86 23.76 6.02 9.48
CA LEU A 86 24.76 7.07 9.60
C LEU A 86 25.42 7.04 10.98
N LYS A 87 26.65 7.53 11.10
CA LYS A 87 27.30 7.68 12.43
C LYS A 87 26.55 8.70 13.27
N LYS A 88 26.30 8.36 14.53
CA LYS A 88 25.63 9.27 15.49
C LYS A 88 26.38 10.59 15.70
N ASN A 89 27.71 10.54 15.65
CA ASN A 89 28.56 11.71 15.88
C ASN A 89 28.89 12.47 14.58
N ASP A 90 28.65 11.89 13.41
CA ASP A 90 28.94 12.49 12.11
C ASP A 90 27.97 11.94 11.04
N PRO A 91 26.82 12.61 10.82
CA PRO A 91 25.84 12.18 9.84
C PRO A 91 26.32 12.19 8.37
N SER A 92 27.53 12.69 8.09
CA SER A 92 28.12 12.61 6.75
C SER A 92 28.75 11.25 6.43
N VAL A 93 28.94 10.41 7.46
CA VAL A 93 29.57 9.09 7.34
C VAL A 93 28.51 7.99 7.36
N GLU A 94 28.45 7.21 6.28
CA GLU A 94 27.58 6.03 6.20
C GLU A 94 28.19 4.82 6.93
N CYS A 95 27.32 4.00 7.49
CA CYS A 95 27.67 2.77 8.18
C CYS A 95 27.19 1.55 7.37
N PRO A 96 27.94 0.43 7.44
CA PRO A 96 27.52 -0.81 6.80
C PRO A 96 26.24 -1.37 7.46
N ILE A 97 25.34 -1.90 6.63
CA ILE A 97 24.19 -2.68 7.06
C ILE A 97 24.57 -4.15 7.00
N TYR A 98 24.42 -4.86 8.12
CA TYR A 98 24.71 -6.30 8.20
C TYR A 98 23.48 -7.15 7.92
N GLU A 99 22.30 -6.65 8.28
CA GLU A 99 21.02 -7.32 8.03
C GLU A 99 19.92 -6.30 7.74
N SER A 100 19.27 -6.46 6.59
CA SER A 100 18.03 -5.81 6.22
C SER A 100 17.05 -6.88 5.75
N PRO A 101 15.90 -7.07 6.42
CA PRO A 101 14.88 -7.96 5.92
C PRO A 101 14.38 -7.44 4.59
N HIS A 102 14.36 -8.32 3.58
CA HIS A 102 13.39 -8.21 2.50
C HIS A 102 12.01 -8.59 3.07
N GLU A 103 11.48 -7.76 3.94
CA GLU A 103 10.08 -7.87 4.31
C GLU A 103 9.29 -7.44 3.08
N TYR A 104 8.77 -8.41 2.34
CA TYR A 104 7.61 -8.21 1.47
C TYR A 104 6.43 -7.84 2.36
N PHE A 105 6.47 -6.64 2.96
CA PHE A 105 5.29 -5.99 3.47
C PHE A 105 4.52 -5.57 2.23
N THR A 106 3.77 -6.52 1.65
CA THR A 106 2.49 -6.13 1.09
C THR A 106 1.84 -5.37 2.23
N ALA A 107 1.49 -4.10 2.03
CA ALA A 107 0.49 -3.51 2.89
C ALA A 107 -0.77 -4.31 2.59
N SER A 108 -0.91 -5.49 3.20
CA SER A 108 -2.19 -6.07 3.51
C SER A 108 -2.77 -5.07 4.51
N PHE A 109 -3.24 -3.94 3.99
CA PHE A 109 -4.43 -3.35 4.54
C PHE A 109 -5.39 -4.54 4.56
N ILE A 110 -5.55 -5.11 5.74
CA ILE A 110 -6.77 -5.78 6.11
C ILE A 110 -7.81 -4.76 5.73
N SER A 111 -8.42 -4.93 4.55
CA SER A 111 -9.71 -4.36 4.29
C SER A 111 -10.59 -4.99 5.37
N HIS A 112 -10.62 -4.34 6.53
CA HIS A 112 -11.73 -4.45 7.45
C HIS A 112 -12.91 -3.92 6.63
N SER A 113 -13.49 -4.80 5.83
CA SER A 113 -14.93 -4.78 5.67
C SER A 113 -15.45 -5.20 7.05
N THR A 114 -15.52 -4.22 7.95
CA THR A 114 -16.60 -4.18 8.92
C THR A 114 -17.87 -4.29 8.11
N LYS A 115 -18.37 -5.51 7.95
CA LYS A 115 -19.79 -5.72 7.74
C LYS A 115 -20.47 -5.25 9.00
N ASP A 116 -21.40 -4.31 8.83
CA ASP A 116 -22.50 -4.10 9.77
C ASP A 116 -23.16 -5.42 10.17
#